data_AF-I4YL53-F1
#
_entry.id   AF-I4YL53-F1
#
_cell.length_a   1.000
_cell.length_b   1.000
_cell.length_c   1.000
_cell.angle_alpha   90.00
_cell.angle_beta   90.00
_cell.angle_gamma   90.00
#
_symmetry.space_group_name_H-M   'P 1'
#
loop_
_entity.id
_entity.type
_entity.pdbx_description
1 polymer ?
#
loop_
_entity_poly.entity_id
_entity_poly.type
_entity_poly.pdbx_seq_one_letter_code
_entity_poly.pdbx_strand_id
1 'polypeptide(L)' 'MIRIAKQATQDGTFTVYLGNRPVAWGLTSHAADALIQRLLRP' A
#
# COMPACT_ATOMS: atom_id res chain seq x y z
N MET A 1 13.81 -10.14 -1.40
CA MET A 1 12.43 -9.98 -1.88
C MET A 1 11.75 -8.88 -1.08
N ILE A 2 11.31 -7.80 -1.73
CA ILE A 2 10.61 -6.70 -1.05
C ILE A 2 9.18 -7.15 -0.76
N ARG A 3 8.79 -7.17 0.52
CA ARG A 3 7.43 -7.56 0.93
C ARG A 3 6.54 -6.32 0.93
N ILE A 4 5.59 -6.24 0.01
CA ILE A 4 4.62 -5.13 -0.04
C ILE A 4 3.33 -5.60 0.62
N ALA A 5 2.76 -4.79 1.51
CA ALA A 5 1.51 -5.10 2.20
C ALA A 5 0.54 -3.93 2.14
N LYS A 6 -0.75 -4.24 2.06
CA LYS A 6 -1.86 -3.28 2.09
C LYS A 6 -2.68 -3.54 3.35
N GLN A 7 -2.91 -2.52 4.16
CA GLN A 7 -3.74 -2.62 5.37
C GLN A 7 -4.90 -1.63 5.30
N ALA A 8 -6.12 -2.10 5.52
CA ALA A 8 -7.28 -1.24 5.66
C ALA A 8 -7.25 -0.51 7.01
N THR A 9 -7.70 0.74 7.03
CA THR A 9 -7.89 1.56 8.24
C THR A 9 -9.37 1.59 8.61
N GLN A 10 -9.68 1.95 9.85
CA GLN A 10 -11.06 2.11 10.33
C GLN A 10 -11.85 3.19 9.57
N ASP A 11 -11.15 4.14 8.96
CA ASP A 11 -11.74 5.25 8.19
C ASP A 11 -12.14 4.83 6.76
N GLY A 12 -11.91 3.56 6.38
CA GLY A 12 -12.21 3.06 5.03
C GLY A 12 -11.11 3.38 3.99
N THR A 13 -9.98 3.93 4.45
CA THR A 13 -8.78 4.14 3.64
C THR A 13 -7.79 2.99 3.81
N PHE A 14 -6.70 3.04 3.05
CA PHE A 14 -5.67 2.00 3.03
C PHE A 14 -4.28 2.62 3.23
N THR A 15 -3.45 1.87 3.95
CA THR A 15 -2.02 2.15 4.13
C THR A 15 -1.22 1.09 3.41
N VAL A 16 -0.23 1.51 2.63
CA VAL A 16 0.71 0.61 1.94
C VAL A 16 2.03 0.60 2.69
N TYR A 17 2.55 -0.61 2.92
CA TYR A 17 3.80 -0.88 3.61
C TYR A 17 4.80 -1.54 2.67
N LEU A 18 6.05 -1.10 2.75
CA LEU A 18 7.20 -1.72 2.12
C LEU A 18 8.09 -2.31 3.21
N GLY A 19 8.05 -3.63 3.35
CA GLY A 19 8.54 -4.34 4.53
C GLY A 19 7.74 -3.93 5.76
N ASN A 20 8.45 -3.39 6.76
CA ASN A 20 7.84 -2.89 8.00
C ASN A 20 7.70 -1.36 8.02
N ARG A 21 7.93 -0.69 6.87
CA ARG A 21 7.86 0.76 6.75
C ARG A 21 6.58 1.17 6.01
N PRO A 22 5.72 1.99 6.61
CA PRO A 22 4.62 2.61 5.87
C PRO A 22 5.19 3.58 4.83
N VAL A 23 4.69 3.51 3.60
CA VAL A 23 5.16 4.37 2.48
C VAL A 23 4.06 5.27 1.94
N ALA A 24 2.79 4.95 2.20
CA ALA A 24 1.64 5.78 1.83
C ALA A 24 0.45 5.47 2.74
N TRP A 25 -0.35 6.50 3.05
CA TRP A 25 -1.53 6.43 3.92
C TRP A 25 -2.73 7.09 3.23
N GLY A 26 -3.94 6.83 3.74
CA GLY A 26 -5.14 7.51 3.28
C GLY A 26 -5.54 7.16 1.83
N LEU A 27 -5.06 6.03 1.30
CA LEU A 27 -5.32 5.65 -0.07
C LEU A 27 -6.72 5.04 -0.19
N THR A 28 -7.38 5.27 -1.33
CA THR A 28 -8.52 4.44 -1.72
C THR A 28 -8.03 3.03 -2.07
N SER A 29 -8.93 2.04 -2.04
CA SER A 29 -8.58 0.66 -2.41
C SER A 29 -7.89 0.59 -3.79
N HIS A 30 -8.41 1.36 -4.76
CA HIS A 30 -7.88 1.42 -6.12
C HIS A 30 -6.49 2.09 -6.18
N ALA A 31 -6.30 3.21 -5.47
CA ALA A 31 -5.01 3.90 -5.43
C ALA A 31 -3.93 3.06 -4.74
N ALA A 32 -4.29 2.32 -3.68
CA ALA A 32 -3.38 1.38 -3.02
C ALA A 32 -2.96 0.24 -3.97
N ASP A 33 -3.90 -0.30 -4.76
CA ASP A 33 -3.59 -1.36 -5.72
C ASP A 33 -2.65 -0.88 -6.84
N ALA A 34 -2.93 0.30 -7.40
CA ALA A 34 -2.08 0.93 -8.41
C ALA A 34 -0.65 1.21 -7.88
N LEU A 35 -0.53 1.67 -6.63
CA LEU A 35 0.77 1.88 -5.98
C LEU A 35 1.54 0.56 -5.84
N ILE A 36 0.87 -0.51 -5.39
CA ILE A 36 1.49 -1.84 -5.26
C ILE A 36 1.97 -2.35 -6.63
N GLN A 37 1.15 -2.23 -7.67
CA GLN A 37 1.51 -2.60 -9.04
C GLN A 37 2.74 -1.84 -9.53
N ARG A 38 2.86 -0.55 -9.20
CA ARG A 38 4.01 0.26 -9.57
C ARG A 38 5.27 -0.12 -8.77
N LEU A 39 5.13 -0.48 -7.50
CA LEU A 39 6.24 -0.93 -6.64
C LEU A 39 6.72 -2.36 -6.96
N LEU A 40 5.88 -3.18 -7.60
CA LEU A 40 6.22 -4.52 -8.05
C LEU A 40 6.98 -4.56 -9.39
N ARG A 41 6.92 -3.47 -10.17
CA ARG A 41 7.62 -3.35 -11.45
C ARG A 41 8.99 -2.68 -11.18
N PRO A 42 10.12 -3.35 -11.49
CA PRO A 42 11.45 -2.78 -11.32
C PRO A 42 11.70 -1.57 -12.24
#